data_AF-A0A6N9UYG8-F1
#
_entry.id   AF-A0A6N9UYG8-F1
#
_cell.length_a   1.000
_cell.length_b   1.000
_cell.length_c   1.000
_cell.angle_alpha   90.00
_cell.angle_beta   90.00
_cell.angle_gamma   90.00
#
_symmetry.space_group_name_H-M   'P 1'
#
loop_
_entity.id
_entity.type
_entity.pdbx_description
1 polymer ?
#
loop_
_entity_poly.entity_id
_entity_poly.type
_entity_poly.pdbx_seq_one_letter_code
_entity_poly.pdbx_strand_id
1 'polypeptide(L)'
;GATRVDTRDADAVREAALAVGESLRVVGVFTYDETQVVSCARLAQDLGLPGSPPEAITNCRDKAATRATLAAAGVPQPASVVVTTAEEALGAAERIGYPVIVKARGMAAS
;
A
#
# COMPACT_ATOMS: atom_id res chain seq x y z
N GLY A 1 -7.32 8.77 25.43
CA GLY A 1 -8.30 7.68 25.33
C GLY A 1 -7.71 6.55 24.51
N ALA A 2 -8.35 5.38 24.51
CA ALA A 2 -7.98 4.25 23.66
C ALA A 2 -9.26 3.52 23.22
N THR A 3 -9.23 2.89 22.05
CA THR A 3 -10.29 2.01 21.53
C THR A 3 -9.67 0.67 21.11
N ARG A 4 -10.47 -0.39 21.02
CA ARG A 4 -10.05 -1.70 20.52
C ARG A 4 -10.91 -2.07 19.32
N VAL A 5 -10.25 -2.38 18.21
CA VAL A 5 -10.88 -2.74 16.94
C VAL A 5 -9.98 -3.72 16.20
N ASP A 6 -10.55 -4.59 15.37
CA ASP A 6 -9.77 -5.41 14.44
C ASP A 6 -9.20 -4.49 13.35
N THR A 7 -7.88 -4.33 13.33
CA THR A 7 -7.22 -3.42 12.40
C THR A 7 -7.28 -3.89 10.94
N ARG A 8 -7.64 -5.15 10.71
CA ARG A 8 -7.82 -5.71 9.35
C ARG A 8 -9.16 -5.30 8.72
N ASP A 9 -10.10 -4.81 9.52
CA ASP A 9 -11.35 -4.24 9.07
C ASP A 9 -11.19 -2.72 8.94
N ALA A 10 -10.98 -2.25 7.71
CA ALA A 10 -10.71 -0.85 7.43
C ALA A 10 -11.89 0.06 7.82
N ASP A 11 -13.13 -0.42 7.67
CA ASP A 11 -14.33 0.35 8.00
C ASP A 11 -14.48 0.42 9.52
N ALA A 12 -14.28 -0.68 10.23
CA ALA A 12 -14.31 -0.66 11.69
C ALA A 12 -13.23 0.28 12.28
N VAL A 13 -12.02 0.29 11.71
CA VAL A 13 -10.95 1.22 12.11
C VAL A 13 -11.38 2.67 11.91
N ARG A 14 -11.99 2.97 10.76
CA ARG A 14 -12.47 4.32 10.43
C ARG A 14 -13.53 4.79 11.41
N GLU A 15 -14.56 3.98 11.65
CA GLU A 15 -15.65 4.31 12.58
C GLU A 15 -15.14 4.49 14.02
N ALA A 16 -14.25 3.60 14.47
CA ALA A 16 -13.64 3.71 15.80
C ALA A 16 -12.82 5.00 15.96
N ALA A 17 -12.09 5.41 14.91
CA ALA A 17 -11.29 6.62 14.93
C ALA A 17 -12.15 7.89 14.91
N LEU A 18 -13.25 7.91 14.15
CA LEU A 18 -14.22 9.02 14.15
C LEU A 18 -14.85 9.18 15.53
N ALA A 19 -15.29 8.09 16.16
CA ALA A 19 -15.84 8.12 17.52
C ALA A 19 -14.82 8.64 18.57
N VAL A 20 -13.53 8.29 18.42
CA VAL A 20 -12.47 8.87 19.25
C VAL A 20 -12.31 10.38 19.00
N GLY A 21 -12.44 10.81 17.74
CA GLY A 21 -12.39 12.21 17.32
C GLY A 21 -13.50 13.09 17.90
N GLU A 22 -14.67 12.52 18.20
CA GLU A 22 -15.77 13.22 18.89
C GLU A 22 -15.44 13.53 20.36
N SER A 23 -14.69 12.64 21.02
CA SER A 23 -14.36 12.76 22.45
C SER A 23 -13.02 13.45 22.71
N LEU A 24 -12.10 13.39 21.75
CA LEU A 24 -10.73 13.89 21.88
C LEU A 24 -10.30 14.56 20.58
N ARG A 25 -9.63 15.69 20.70
CA ARG A 25 -9.02 16.36 19.54
C ARG A 25 -7.86 15.50 19.00
N VAL A 26 -8.08 14.89 17.83
CA VAL A 26 -7.03 14.19 17.06
C VAL A 26 -6.30 15.22 16.18
N VAL A 27 -4.97 15.23 16.22
CA VAL A 27 -4.13 16.15 15.43
C VAL A 27 -3.23 15.42 14.43
N GLY A 28 -3.27 14.09 14.41
CA GLY A 28 -2.47 13.28 13.51
C GLY A 28 -2.81 11.80 13.63
N VAL A 29 -2.51 11.06 12.57
CA VAL A 29 -2.64 9.60 12.50
C VAL A 29 -1.36 9.08 11.87
N PHE A 30 -0.76 8.05 12.47
CA PHE A 30 0.42 7.39 11.93
C PHE A 30 0.38 5.89 12.26
N THR A 31 1.15 5.11 11.51
CA THR A 31 1.34 3.67 11.76
C THR A 31 2.78 3.29 11.43
N TYR A 32 3.32 2.30 12.14
CA TYR A 32 4.56 1.62 11.80
C TYR A 32 4.31 0.28 11.07
N ASP A 33 3.06 -0.18 11.05
CA ASP A 33 2.65 -1.42 10.39
C ASP A 33 2.37 -1.14 8.91
N GLU A 34 3.20 -1.73 8.04
CA GLU A 34 3.10 -1.60 6.58
C GLU A 34 1.74 -2.06 6.04
N THR A 35 1.10 -3.02 6.68
CA THR A 35 -0.22 -3.49 6.24
C THR A 35 -1.30 -2.42 6.41
N GLN A 36 -1.07 -1.46 7.31
CA GLN A 36 -2.03 -0.44 7.71
C GLN A 36 -1.80 0.92 7.04
N VAL A 37 -0.72 1.12 6.28
CA VAL A 37 -0.36 2.46 5.77
C VAL A 37 -1.43 3.08 4.86
N VAL A 38 -2.15 2.26 4.08
CA VAL A 38 -3.25 2.74 3.23
C VAL A 38 -4.44 3.17 4.08
N SER A 39 -4.83 2.36 5.07
CA SER A 39 -5.91 2.71 6.01
C SER A 39 -5.57 3.96 6.83
N CYS A 40 -4.31 4.10 7.24
CA CYS A 40 -3.81 5.28 7.94
C CYS A 40 -3.91 6.55 7.07
N ALA A 41 -3.52 6.49 5.80
CA ALA A 41 -3.64 7.61 4.88
C ALA A 41 -5.11 7.99 4.61
N ARG A 42 -6.00 7.00 4.44
CA ARG A 42 -7.44 7.23 4.28
C ARG A 42 -8.03 7.90 5.50
N LEU A 43 -7.72 7.42 6.69
CA LEU A 43 -8.21 8.01 7.93
C LEU A 43 -7.70 9.44 8.15
N ALA A 44 -6.43 9.71 7.83
CA ALA A 44 -5.91 11.08 7.86
C ALA A 44 -6.70 11.99 6.91
N GLN A 45 -7.00 11.54 5.68
CA GLN A 45 -7.83 12.28 4.74
C GLN A 45 -9.26 12.49 5.26
N ASP A 46 -9.91 11.45 5.79
CA ASP A 46 -11.28 11.51 6.34
C ASP A 46 -11.39 12.52 7.51
N LEU A 47 -10.37 12.61 8.34
CA LEU A 47 -10.30 13.54 9.47
C LEU A 47 -9.80 14.94 9.08
N GLY A 48 -9.48 15.18 7.80
CA GLY A 48 -8.92 16.45 7.35
C GLY A 48 -7.53 16.76 7.92
N LEU A 49 -6.76 15.71 8.26
CA LEU A 49 -5.44 15.81 8.85
C LEU A 49 -4.34 15.80 7.78
N PRO A 50 -3.15 16.38 8.08
CA PRO A 50 -2.00 16.30 7.18
C PRO A 50 -1.59 14.85 6.90
N GLY A 51 -1.31 14.53 5.65
CA GLY A 51 -0.90 13.19 5.24
C GLY A 51 -0.64 13.10 3.74
N SER A 52 -0.02 12.00 3.32
CA SER A 52 0.12 11.68 1.89
C SER A 52 -1.23 11.21 1.33
N PRO A 53 -1.56 11.51 0.06
CA PRO A 53 -2.78 11.02 -0.57
C PRO A 53 -2.85 9.48 -0.51
N PRO A 54 -4.02 8.87 -0.22
CA PRO A 54 -4.19 7.42 -0.17
C PRO A 54 -3.80 6.72 -1.47
N GLU A 55 -4.01 7.37 -2.62
CA GLU A 55 -3.57 6.86 -3.93
C GLU A 55 -2.04 6.76 -4.02
N ALA A 56 -1.32 7.78 -3.57
CA ALA A 56 0.14 7.76 -3.55
C ALA A 56 0.67 6.63 -2.66
N ILE A 57 0.07 6.44 -1.48
CA ILE A 57 0.44 5.34 -0.58
C ILE A 57 0.09 3.96 -1.18
N THR A 58 -1.04 3.86 -1.88
CA THR A 58 -1.44 2.64 -2.60
C THR A 58 -0.43 2.32 -3.71
N ASN A 59 0.02 3.33 -4.47
CA ASN A 59 1.03 3.19 -5.51
C ASN A 59 2.38 2.70 -4.94
N CYS A 60 2.74 3.12 -3.72
CA CYS A 60 3.92 2.62 -3.03
C CYS A 60 3.77 1.17 -2.53
N ARG A 61 2.54 0.71 -2.20
CA ARG A 61 2.28 -0.64 -1.67
C ARG A 61 2.14 -1.70 -2.75
N ASP A 62 1.61 -1.38 -3.93
CA ASP A 62 1.55 -2.30 -5.06
C ASP A 62 2.78 -2.13 -5.95
N LYS A 63 3.63 -3.16 -6.02
CA LYS A 63 4.88 -3.11 -6.79
C LYS A 63 4.66 -2.86 -8.28
N ALA A 64 3.55 -3.30 -8.87
CA ALA A 64 3.23 -3.00 -10.26
C ALA A 64 2.86 -1.53 -10.44
N ALA A 65 2.04 -0.98 -9.54
CA ALA A 65 1.71 0.45 -9.52
C ALA A 65 2.95 1.33 -9.27
N THR A 66 3.85 0.91 -8.38
CA THR A 66 5.15 1.58 -8.15
C THR A 66 5.95 1.63 -9.44
N ARG A 67 6.10 0.50 -10.14
CA ARG A 67 6.84 0.42 -11.41
C ARG A 67 6.22 1.31 -12.49
N ALA A 68 4.89 1.31 -12.63
CA ALA A 68 4.18 2.17 -13.57
C ALA A 68 4.39 3.66 -13.24
N THR A 69 4.29 4.03 -11.97
CA THR A 69 4.51 5.42 -11.51
C THR A 69 5.94 5.88 -11.79
N LEU A 70 6.94 5.05 -11.49
CA LEU A 70 8.35 5.37 -11.75
C LEU A 70 8.66 5.44 -13.25
N ALA A 71 8.08 4.55 -14.06
CA ALA A 71 8.22 4.59 -15.51
C ALA A 71 7.60 5.85 -16.12
N ALA A 72 6.41 6.25 -15.68
CA ALA A 72 5.76 7.50 -16.09
C ALA A 72 6.58 8.74 -15.71
N ALA A 73 7.34 8.68 -14.61
CA ALA A 73 8.27 9.72 -14.19
C ALA A 73 9.65 9.66 -14.88
N GLY A 74 9.87 8.71 -15.80
CA GLY A 74 11.14 8.54 -16.51
C GLY A 74 12.29 7.98 -15.66
N VAL A 75 11.99 7.39 -14.49
CA VAL A 75 13.01 6.79 -13.62
C VAL A 75 13.39 5.42 -14.18
N PRO A 76 14.67 5.14 -14.50
CA PRO A 76 15.10 3.84 -15.03
C PRO A 76 14.72 2.68 -14.10
N GLN A 77 14.13 1.61 -14.67
CA GLN A 77 13.71 0.41 -13.94
C GLN A 77 14.22 -0.86 -14.65
N PRO A 78 14.48 -1.96 -13.91
CA PRO A 78 14.63 -3.29 -14.53
C PRO A 78 13.34 -3.72 -15.25
N ALA A 79 13.47 -4.53 -16.30
CA ALA A 79 12.33 -5.15 -16.97
C ALA A 79 11.49 -5.95 -15.96
N SER A 80 10.18 -5.77 -15.99
CA SER A 80 9.24 -6.47 -15.11
C SER A 80 7.93 -6.74 -15.81
N VAL A 81 7.37 -7.93 -15.57
CA VAL A 81 6.09 -8.36 -16.13
C VAL A 81 5.20 -8.80 -14.98
N VAL A 82 3.94 -8.35 -14.96
CA VAL A 82 2.93 -8.84 -14.02
C VAL A 82 2.42 -10.18 -14.55
N VAL A 83 2.43 -11.19 -13.68
CA VAL A 83 2.01 -12.55 -13.99
C VAL A 83 1.06 -13.05 -12.91
N THR A 84 0.15 -13.95 -13.30
CA THR A 84 -0.88 -14.55 -12.44
C THR A 84 -0.79 -16.07 -12.41
N THR A 85 -0.08 -16.68 -13.36
CA THR A 85 0.16 -18.13 -13.42
C THR A 85 1.66 -18.45 -13.50
N ALA A 86 1.99 -19.70 -13.17
CA ALA A 86 3.37 -20.20 -13.31
C ALA A 86 3.84 -20.22 -14.78
N GLU A 87 2.95 -20.54 -15.71
CA GLU A 87 3.24 -20.53 -17.15
C GLU A 87 3.58 -19.12 -17.65
N GLU A 88 2.79 -18.11 -17.25
CA GLU A 88 3.08 -16.70 -17.56
C GLU A 88 4.43 -16.26 -16.97
N ALA A 89 4.75 -16.71 -15.75
CA ALA A 89 6.02 -16.43 -15.09
C ALA A 89 7.21 -17.03 -15.86
N LEU A 90 7.10 -18.29 -16.31
CA LEU A 90 8.14 -18.96 -17.09
C LEU A 90 8.34 -18.27 -18.45
N GLY A 91 7.26 -17.98 -19.17
CA GLY A 91 7.36 -17.27 -20.45
C GLY A 91 7.91 -15.85 -20.29
N ALA A 92 7.61 -15.15 -19.19
CA ALA A 92 8.24 -13.87 -18.89
C ALA A 92 9.73 -14.00 -18.59
N ALA A 93 10.15 -15.05 -17.88
CA ALA A 93 11.56 -15.32 -17.57
C ALA A 93 12.39 -15.56 -18.83
N GLU A 94 11.88 -16.36 -19.77
CA GLU A 94 12.53 -16.61 -21.06
C GLU A 94 12.70 -15.34 -21.89
N ARG A 95 11.69 -14.45 -21.91
CA ARG A 95 11.75 -13.18 -22.63
C ARG A 95 12.71 -12.17 -22.01
N ILE A 96 12.78 -12.11 -20.68
CA ILE A 96 13.66 -11.17 -19.95
C ILE A 96 15.11 -11.67 -19.97
N GLY A 97 15.30 -12.99 -19.91
CA GLY A 97 16.60 -13.62 -19.71
C GLY A 97 16.92 -13.81 -18.23
N TYR A 98 17.56 -14.93 -17.91
CA TYR A 98 17.93 -15.27 -16.53
C TYR A 98 19.21 -14.54 -16.07
N PRO A 99 19.36 -14.26 -14.75
CA PRO A 99 18.44 -14.61 -13.66
C PRO A 99 17.24 -13.66 -13.53
N VAL A 100 16.12 -14.17 -13.00
CA VAL A 100 14.91 -13.39 -12.71
C VAL A 100 14.43 -13.56 -11.27
N ILE A 101 13.64 -12.61 -10.76
CA ILE A 101 13.03 -12.64 -9.43
C ILE A 101 11.52 -12.70 -9.57
N VAL A 102 10.90 -13.69 -8.94
CA VAL A 102 9.43 -13.77 -8.76
C VAL A 102 9.10 -13.32 -7.34
N LYS A 103 8.13 -12.41 -7.20
CA LYS A 103 7.71 -11.88 -5.90
C LYS A 103 6.25 -11.46 -5.87
N ALA A 104 5.62 -11.56 -4.70
CA ALA A 104 4.25 -11.09 -4.49
C ALA A 104 4.13 -9.57 -4.66
N ARG A 105 3.01 -9.12 -5.24
CA ARG A 105 2.80 -7.70 -5.56
C ARG A 105 2.64 -6.82 -4.32
N GLY A 106 1.74 -7.21 -3.41
CA GLY A 106 1.33 -6.40 -2.26
C GLY A 106 1.81 -6.88 -0.89
N MET A 107 2.68 -7.89 -0.84
CA MET A 107 3.26 -8.37 0.42
C MET A 107 4.65 -7.80 0.68
N ALA A 108 5.04 -7.81 1.94
CA ALA A 108 6.38 -7.55 2.42
C ALA A 108 6.85 -8.70 3.33
N ALA A 109 8.09 -8.61 3.79
CA ALA A 109 8.90 -9.70 4.34
C ALA A 109 9.44 -10.67 3.26
N SER A 110 10.68 -11.11 3.46
CA SER A 110 11.45 -12.02 2.60
C SER A 110 12.23 -12.98 3.47
#